data_AF-A0A2S8W6U4-F1
#
_entry.id   AF-A0A2S8W6U4-F1
#
_cell.length_a   1.000
_cell.length_b   1.000
_cell.length_c   1.000
_cell.angle_alpha   90.00
_cell.angle_beta   90.00
_cell.angle_gamma   90.00
#
_symmetry.space_group_name_H-M   'P 1'
#
loop_
_entity.id
_entity.type
_entity.pdbx_description
1 polymer ?
#
loop_
_entity_poly.entity_id
_entity_poly.type
_entity_poly.pdbx_seq_one_letter_code
_entity_poly.pdbx_strand_id
1 'polypeptide(L)'
;MKELSTPSLAAAPNAVEVLRVWAAEGSPQQFTLQPTWDDPAAWGLLLADLARHAARAYAANGRSETEAFERVLAGLRAELDNPTER
;
A
#
# COMPACT_ATOMS: atom_id res chain seq x y z
N MET A 1 14.10 -1.70 15.09
CA MET A 1 12.81 -1.65 14.39
C MET A 1 12.70 -0.28 13.71
N LYS A 2 12.30 -0.19 12.43
CA LYS A 2 12.13 1.08 11.71
C LYS A 2 10.65 1.20 11.31
N GLU A 3 9.82 1.76 12.19
CA GLU A 3 8.39 1.96 11.93
C GLU A 3 8.08 3.37 11.40
N LEU A 4 6.94 3.50 10.72
CA LEU A 4 6.41 4.80 10.30
C LEU A 4 5.83 5.56 11.49
N SER A 5 5.94 6.89 11.47
CA SER A 5 5.25 7.76 12.42
C SER A 5 3.73 7.74 12.19
N THR A 6 2.96 7.79 13.26
CA THR A 6 1.50 7.89 13.18
C THR A 6 1.07 9.18 12.47
N PRO A 7 0.16 9.12 11.48
CA PRO A 7 -0.34 10.33 10.83
C PRO A 7 -1.23 11.15 11.78
N SER A 8 -1.38 12.44 11.50
CA SER A 8 -2.23 13.34 12.31
C SER A 8 -3.69 12.87 12.42
N LEU A 9 -4.20 12.17 11.40
CA LEU A 9 -5.54 11.57 11.39
C LEU A 9 -5.77 10.61 12.56
N ALA A 10 -4.71 9.96 13.07
CA ALA A 10 -4.82 9.00 14.17
C ALA A 10 -5.29 9.60 15.50
N ALA A 11 -5.26 10.94 15.64
CA ALA A 11 -5.80 11.61 16.82
C ALA A 11 -7.34 11.74 16.79
N ALA A 12 -8.00 11.43 15.67
CA ALA A 12 -9.46 11.48 15.57
C ALA A 12 -10.10 10.36 16.43
N PRO A 13 -11.21 10.63 17.15
CA PRO A 13 -11.82 9.66 18.08
C PRO A 13 -12.21 8.31 17.46
N ASN A 14 -12.42 8.26 16.14
CA ASN A 14 -12.84 7.10 15.38
C ASN A 14 -11.79 6.64 14.35
N ALA A 15 -10.55 7.13 14.44
CA ALA A 15 -9.48 6.66 13.58
C ALA A 15 -9.05 5.25 14.00
N VAL A 16 -8.77 4.40 13.00
CA VAL A 16 -8.26 3.04 13.19
C VAL A 16 -7.08 2.79 12.24
N GLU A 17 -6.09 2.02 12.68
CA GLU A 17 -5.06 1.49 11.79
C GLU A 17 -5.66 0.36 10.96
N VAL A 18 -5.73 0.54 9.65
CA VAL A 18 -6.38 -0.43 8.75
C VAL A 18 -5.43 -1.54 8.29
N LEU A 19 -4.19 -1.16 7.99
CA LEU A 19 -3.20 -2.03 7.39
C LEU A 19 -1.82 -1.67 7.91
N ARG A 20 -1.05 -2.69 8.30
CA ARG A 20 0.37 -2.57 8.59
C ARG A 20 1.14 -3.62 7.81
N VAL A 21 2.17 -3.17 7.11
CA VAL A 21 3.03 -4.03 6.29
C VAL A 21 4.46 -3.92 6.77
N TRP A 22 5.10 -5.06 7.01
CA TRP A 22 6.51 -5.17 7.32
C TRP A 22 7.25 -5.92 6.22
N ALA A 23 8.45 -5.44 5.89
CA ALA A 23 9.35 -6.07 4.94
C ALA A 23 10.74 -6.24 5.57
N ALA A 24 11.36 -7.38 5.32
CA ALA A 24 12.74 -7.67 5.68
C ALA A 24 13.42 -8.39 4.53
N GLU A 25 14.72 -8.14 4.33
CA GLU A 25 15.48 -8.79 3.27
C GLU A 25 15.42 -10.32 3.40
N GLY A 26 15.19 -11.01 2.28
CA GLY A 26 15.07 -12.48 2.23
C GLY A 26 13.81 -13.06 2.88
N SER A 27 12.86 -12.22 3.33
CA SER A 27 11.60 -12.67 3.92
C SER A 27 10.40 -12.18 3.12
N PRO A 28 9.29 -12.95 3.02
CA PRO A 28 8.03 -12.45 2.52
C PRO A 28 7.54 -11.24 3.31
N GLN A 29 6.70 -10.42 2.70
CA GLN A 29 6.04 -9.34 3.41
C GLN A 29 5.11 -9.93 4.48
N GLN A 30 4.94 -9.20 5.59
CA GLN A 30 4.02 -9.58 6.65
C GLN A 30 2.94 -8.51 6.77
N PHE A 31 1.69 -8.94 6.69
CA PHE A 31 0.52 -8.07 6.71
C PHE A 31 -0.29 -8.29 7.99
N THR A 32 -0.63 -7.20 8.66
CA THR A 32 -1.67 -7.18 9.69
C THR A 32 -2.78 -6.26 9.21
N LEU A 33 -4.02 -6.76 9.17
CA LEU A 33 -5.17 -6.01 8.67
C LEU A 33 -6.33 -6.04 9.67
N GLN A 34 -7.05 -4.92 9.76
CA GLN A 34 -8.33 -4.82 10.44
C GLN A 34 -9.45 -4.80 9.38
N PRO A 35 -10.49 -5.64 9.48
CA PRO A 35 -11.67 -5.55 8.64
C PRO A 35 -12.44 -4.25 8.95
N THR A 36 -12.11 -3.18 8.24
CA THR A 36 -12.62 -1.83 8.53
C THR A 36 -13.92 -1.49 7.79
N TRP A 37 -14.17 -2.12 6.64
CA TRP A 37 -15.33 -1.82 5.79
C TRP A 37 -16.17 -3.06 5.53
N ASP A 38 -17.49 -2.86 5.45
CA ASP A 38 -18.45 -3.93 5.13
C ASP A 38 -18.39 -4.33 3.65
N ASP A 39 -18.13 -3.37 2.75
CA ASP A 39 -18.00 -3.62 1.31
C ASP A 39 -16.54 -3.93 0.94
N PRO A 40 -16.22 -5.14 0.43
CA PRO A 40 -14.89 -5.49 -0.02
C PRO A 40 -14.33 -4.59 -1.12
N ALA A 41 -15.18 -3.92 -1.92
CA ALA A 41 -14.73 -3.00 -2.95
C ALA A 41 -13.89 -1.83 -2.39
N ALA A 42 -14.07 -1.49 -1.10
CA ALA A 42 -13.26 -0.48 -0.40
C ALA A 42 -11.77 -0.83 -0.39
N TRP A 43 -11.41 -2.12 -0.31
CA TRP A 43 -10.01 -2.55 -0.42
C TRP A 43 -9.43 -2.28 -1.81
N GLY A 44 -10.24 -2.42 -2.87
CA GLY A 44 -9.84 -2.05 -4.22
C GLY A 44 -9.54 -0.56 -4.36
N LEU A 45 -10.34 0.30 -3.72
CA LEU A 45 -10.10 1.75 -3.66
C LEU A 45 -8.81 2.06 -2.89
N LEU A 46 -8.58 1.41 -1.75
CA LEU A 46 -7.35 1.55 -0.97
C LEU A 46 -6.11 1.19 -1.79
N LEU A 47 -6.15 0.10 -2.57
CA LEU A 47 -5.04 -0.32 -3.41
C LEU A 47 -4.75 0.72 -4.52
N ALA A 48 -5.80 1.30 -5.11
CA ALA A 48 -5.64 2.36 -6.10
C ALA A 48 -4.99 3.62 -5.51
N ASP A 49 -5.41 4.02 -4.30
CA ASP A 49 -4.82 5.16 -3.59
C ASP A 49 -3.38 4.88 -3.17
N LEU A 50 -3.07 3.67 -2.71
CA LEU A 50 -1.71 3.24 -2.39
C LEU A 50 -0.79 3.32 -3.61
N ALA A 51 -1.26 2.86 -4.78
CA ALA A 51 -0.49 2.93 -6.02
C ALA A 51 -0.14 4.38 -6.40
N ARG A 52 -1.08 5.31 -6.23
CA ARG A 52 -0.83 6.75 -6.47
C ARG A 52 0.17 7.33 -5.47
N HIS A 53 0.05 7.01 -4.19
CA HIS A 53 0.98 7.48 -3.17
C HIS A 53 2.40 6.95 -3.40
N ALA A 54 2.55 5.68 -3.79
CA ALA A 54 3.84 5.11 -4.16
C ALA A 54 4.46 5.85 -5.35
N ALA A 55 3.69 6.12 -6.40
CA ALA A 55 4.15 6.86 -7.57
C ALA A 55 4.65 8.27 -7.22
N ARG A 56 3.91 9.00 -6.38
CA ARG A 56 4.30 10.32 -5.87
C ARG A 56 5.59 10.28 -5.06
N ALA A 57 5.79 9.24 -4.25
CA ALA A 57 7.03 9.06 -3.50
C ALA A 57 8.25 8.85 -4.43
N TYR A 58 8.09 8.16 -5.56
CA TYR A 58 9.14 8.08 -6.58
C TYR A 58 9.35 9.41 -7.30
N ALA A 59 8.29 10.17 -7.54
CA ALA A 59 8.39 11.48 -8.17
C ALA A 59 9.17 12.50 -7.33
N ALA A 60 9.00 12.45 -6.00
CA ALA A 60 9.79 13.23 -5.06
C ALA A 60 11.30 12.94 -5.13
N ASN A 61 11.69 11.80 -5.71
CA ASN A 61 13.09 11.40 -5.92
C ASN A 61 13.56 11.58 -7.39
N GLY A 62 12.85 12.38 -8.17
CA GLY A 62 13.26 12.78 -9.53
C GLY A 62 12.80 11.86 -10.67
N ARG A 63 11.93 10.87 -10.40
CA ARG A 63 11.31 10.04 -11.44
C ARG A 63 10.01 10.69 -11.94
N SER A 64 9.53 10.34 -13.14
CA SER A 64 8.18 10.74 -13.56
C SER A 64 7.12 10.04 -12.72
N GLU A 65 6.16 10.79 -12.15
CA GLU A 65 5.02 10.22 -11.42
C GLU A 65 4.22 9.27 -12.31
N THR A 66 3.97 9.65 -13.56
CA THR A 66 3.23 8.83 -14.52
C THR A 66 3.93 7.51 -14.79
N GLU A 67 5.24 7.55 -15.08
CA GLU A 67 6.01 6.32 -15.33
C GLU A 67 6.09 5.43 -14.09
N ALA A 68 6.22 6.04 -12.91
CA ALA A 68 6.22 5.32 -11.65
C ALA A 68 4.86 4.64 -11.40
N PHE A 69 3.74 5.34 -11.65
CA PHE A 69 2.40 4.81 -11.51
C PHE A 69 2.15 3.64 -12.46
N GLU A 70 2.49 3.79 -13.75
CA GLU A 70 2.38 2.71 -14.72
C GLU A 70 3.22 1.50 -14.32
N ARG A 71 4.43 1.71 -13.77
CA ARG A 71 5.28 0.62 -13.30
C ARG A 71 4.70 -0.12 -12.10
N VAL A 72 4.03 0.59 -11.19
CA VAL A 72 3.29 0.01 -10.06
C VAL A 72 2.12 -0.84 -10.57
N LEU A 73 1.31 -0.29 -11.47
CA LEU A 73 0.18 -1.02 -12.06
C LEU A 73 0.63 -2.28 -12.83
N ALA A 74 1.74 -2.20 -13.55
CA ALA A 74 2.31 -3.36 -14.24
C ALA A 74 2.70 -4.47 -13.24
N GLY A 75 3.28 -4.11 -12.09
CA GLY A 75 3.60 -5.07 -11.02
C GLY A 75 2.36 -5.70 -10.40
N LEU A 76 1.35 -4.88 -10.08
CA LEU A 76 0.07 -5.36 -9.53
C LEU A 76 -0.63 -6.33 -10.48
N ARG A 77 -0.74 -5.99 -11.77
CA ARG A 77 -1.35 -6.88 -12.77
C ARG A 77 -0.60 -8.19 -12.90
N ALA A 78 0.73 -8.15 -12.96
CA ALA A 78 1.54 -9.35 -13.05
C ALA A 78 1.31 -10.31 -11.86
N GLU A 79 1.21 -9.76 -10.65
CA GLU A 79 0.94 -10.55 -9.43
C GLU A 79 -0.50 -11.11 -9.41
N LEU A 80 -1.50 -10.34 -9.86
CA LEU A 80 -2.88 -10.82 -9.97
C LEU A 80 -3.02 -11.93 -11.02
N ASP A 81 -2.32 -11.81 -12.15
CA ASP A 81 -2.34 -12.79 -13.22
C ASP A 81 -1.53 -14.06 -12.86
N ASN A 82 -0.46 -13.91 -12.07
CA ASN A 82 0.42 -15.00 -11.63
C ASN A 82 0.83 -14.83 -10.15
N PRO A 83 -0.01 -15.25 -9.20
CA PRO A 83 0.28 -15.08 -7.77
C PRO A 83 1.56 -15.80 -7.34
N THR A 84 2.40 -15.09 -6.58
CA THR A 84 3.67 -15.60 -6.03
C THR A 84 3.54 -16.04 -4.57
N GLU A 85 2.54 -15.53 -3.85
CA GLU A 85 2.09 -16.07 -2.56
C GLU A 85 1.01 -17.16 -2.76
N ARG A 86 1.10 -18.26 -2.00
CA ARG A 86 0.12 -19.35 -1.94
C ARG A 86 -0.38 -19.55 -0.52
#